data_AF-A0AAV1YK85-F1
#
_entry.id   AF-A0AAV1YK85-F1
#
_cell.length_a   1.000
_cell.length_b   1.000
_cell.length_c   1.000
_cell.angle_alpha   90.00
_cell.angle_beta   90.00
_cell.angle_gamma   90.00
#
_symmetry.space_group_name_H-M   'P 1'
#
loop_
_entity.id
_entity.type
_entity.pdbx_description
1 polymer ?
#
loop_
_entity_poly.entity_id
_entity_poly.type
_entity_poly.pdbx_seq_one_letter_code
_entity_poly.pdbx_strand_id
1 'polypeptide(L)'
;MDYQYIVAGGFIASTLVLLLVLFGSEEKKKATCSLHAEEINQDCAKTSSENGTCPQQVDGRRVHVIERDLNEPDRIVGELLQPGGYLKLTELGLQEAFTMAVSYRE
;
A
#
# COMPACT_ATOMS: atom_id res chain seq x y z
N MET A 1 -14.06 41.57 35.25
CA MET A 1 -13.91 41.36 33.79
C MET A 1 -13.41 39.95 33.50
N ASP A 2 -13.71 38.99 34.39
CA ASP A 2 -12.90 37.76 34.51
C ASP A 2 -13.61 36.54 33.90
N TYR A 3 -14.95 36.56 33.85
CA TYR A 3 -15.77 35.55 33.18
C TYR A 3 -15.55 35.52 31.66
N GLN A 4 -15.18 36.64 31.05
CA GLN A 4 -14.96 36.70 29.62
C GLN A 4 -13.72 35.90 29.21
N TYR A 5 -12.69 35.85 30.06
CA TYR A 5 -11.47 35.06 29.82
C TYR A 5 -11.70 33.57 30.11
N ILE A 6 -12.47 33.25 31.15
CA ILE A 6 -12.81 31.87 31.52
C ILE A 6 -13.71 31.24 30.44
N VAL A 7 -14.72 31.97 29.96
CA VAL A 7 -15.64 31.49 28.92
C VAL A 7 -14.95 31.43 27.55
N ALA A 8 -14.15 32.45 27.18
CA ALA A 8 -13.41 32.42 25.91
C ALA A 8 -12.30 31.36 25.90
N GLY A 9 -11.59 31.16 27.00
CA GLY A 9 -10.54 30.15 27.13
C GLY A 9 -11.07 28.72 27.02
N GLY A 10 -12.25 28.45 27.59
CA GLY A 10 -12.91 27.14 27.47
C GLY A 10 -13.34 26.82 26.03
N PHE A 11 -13.89 27.80 25.31
CA PHE A 11 -14.23 27.63 23.89
C PHE A 11 -12.98 27.36 23.05
N ILE A 12 -11.91 28.13 23.25
CA ILE A 12 -10.65 27.98 22.49
C ILE A 12 -9.99 26.62 22.78
N ALA A 13 -9.96 26.18 24.04
CA ALA A 13 -9.41 24.87 24.40
C ALA A 13 -10.22 23.71 23.80
N SER A 14 -11.55 23.81 23.85
CA SER A 14 -12.45 22.79 23.28
C SER A 14 -12.32 22.69 21.76
N THR A 15 -12.28 23.83 21.06
CA THR A 15 -12.09 23.84 19.60
C THR A 15 -10.71 23.36 19.19
N LEU A 16 -9.65 23.73 19.90
CA LEU A 16 -8.29 23.23 19.63
C LEU A 16 -8.18 21.72 19.84
N VAL A 17 -8.76 21.16 20.90
CA VAL A 17 -8.78 19.71 21.14
C VAL A 17 -9.58 18.99 20.05
N LEU A 18 -10.74 19.51 19.68
CA LEU A 18 -11.54 18.94 18.59
C LEU A 18 -10.78 18.98 17.26
N LEU A 19 -10.10 20.08 16.95
CA LEU A 19 -9.25 20.18 15.77
C LEU A 19 -8.06 19.20 15.83
N LEU A 20 -7.39 19.04 16.97
CA LEU A 20 -6.30 18.07 17.12
C LEU A 20 -6.78 16.61 17.01
N VAL A 21 -8.00 16.29 17.43
CA VAL A 21 -8.57 14.95 17.27
C VAL A 21 -8.99 14.68 15.82
N LEU A 22 -9.55 15.69 15.13
CA LEU A 22 -9.98 15.57 13.73
C LEU A 22 -8.82 15.64 12.74
N PHE A 23 -7.80 16.46 13.03
CA PHE A 23 -6.61 16.69 12.20
C PHE A 23 -5.34 16.03 12.77
N GLY A 24 -5.49 15.19 13.79
CA GLY A 24 -4.43 14.37 14.38
C GLY A 24 -3.89 13.40 13.35
N SER A 25 -3.00 13.95 12.53
CA SER A 25 -2.40 13.34 11.36
C SER A 25 -1.58 12.14 11.79
N GLU A 26 -1.91 10.98 11.23
CA GLU A 26 -1.00 9.85 11.16
C GLU A 26 0.25 10.29 10.36
N GLU A 27 1.27 10.84 11.03
CA GLU A 27 2.64 10.77 10.51
C GLU A 27 3.13 9.32 10.65
N LYS A 28 2.60 8.42 9.82
CA LYS A 28 3.30 7.17 9.53
C LYS A 28 4.41 7.49 8.54
N LYS A 29 5.55 7.90 9.10
CA LYS A 29 6.85 7.88 8.41
C LYS A 29 7.16 6.41 8.08
N LYS A 30 6.70 5.93 6.93
CA LYS A 30 7.15 4.63 6.41
C LYS A 30 8.46 4.87 5.67
N ALA A 31 9.52 4.36 6.29
CA ALA A 31 10.89 4.49 5.87
C ALA A 31 11.08 4.19 4.37
N THR A 32 11.62 5.16 3.66
CA THR A 32 12.33 4.93 2.40
C THR A 32 13.59 4.13 2.75
N CYS A 33 13.59 2.82 2.44
CA CYS A 33 14.82 2.05 2.47
C CYS A 33 15.74 2.56 1.36
N SER A 34 16.91 2.99 1.79
CA SER A 34 18.03 3.49 1.01
C SER A 34 18.38 2.58 -0.17
N LEU A 35 18.48 3.21 -1.34
CA LEU A 35 19.26 2.74 -2.47
C LEU A 35 20.66 2.35 -1.99
N HIS A 36 20.94 1.06 -1.95
CA HIS A 36 22.30 0.57 -2.03
C HIS A 36 22.52 0.18 -3.49
N ALA A 37 23.27 1.01 -4.20
CA ALA A 37 23.87 0.63 -5.46
C ALA A 37 24.86 -0.50 -5.15
N GLU A 38 24.55 -1.71 -5.58
CA GLU A 38 25.55 -2.77 -5.73
C GLU A 38 25.55 -3.18 -7.20
N GLU A 39 26.59 -2.73 -7.89
CA GLU A 39 26.97 -3.15 -9.23
C GLU A 39 27.48 -4.59 -9.13
N ILE A 40 26.69 -5.57 -9.58
CA ILE A 40 27.17 -6.96 -9.72
C ILE A 40 26.72 -7.52 -11.07
N ASN A 41 27.69 -7.52 -11.99
CA ASN A 41 27.93 -8.47 -13.08
C ASN A 41 26.71 -9.19 -13.70
N GLN A 42 26.26 -8.59 -14.80
CA GLN A 42 25.96 -9.24 -16.08
C GLN A 42 26.19 -10.76 -16.17
N ASP A 43 25.11 -11.55 -16.02
CA ASP A 43 24.75 -12.60 -16.98
C ASP A 43 23.29 -13.06 -16.84
N CYS A 44 22.55 -12.96 -17.96
CA CYS A 44 21.27 -13.61 -18.34
C CYS A 44 20.04 -13.56 -17.39
N ALA A 45 18.84 -13.11 -17.77
CA ALA A 45 18.27 -12.72 -19.06
C ALA A 45 17.16 -11.67 -18.81
N LYS A 46 17.08 -10.66 -19.67
CA LYS A 46 16.01 -9.66 -19.65
C LYS A 46 14.70 -10.31 -20.09
N THR A 47 13.72 -10.38 -19.19
CA THR A 47 12.32 -10.15 -19.57
C THR A 47 11.97 -8.78 -19.05
N SER A 48 11.84 -7.83 -19.98
CA SER A 48 11.32 -6.50 -19.75
C SER A 48 9.96 -6.56 -19.05
N SER A 49 9.92 -6.14 -17.80
CA SER A 49 8.77 -5.42 -17.25
C SER A 49 9.32 -4.52 -16.15
N GLU A 50 9.73 -3.33 -16.56
CA GLU A 50 10.10 -2.25 -15.65
C GLU A 50 8.81 -1.85 -14.90
N ASN A 51 8.81 -2.02 -13.57
CA ASN A 51 7.73 -1.74 -12.61
C ASN A 51 6.72 -2.88 -12.34
N GLY A 52 7.22 -4.09 -12.08
CA GLY A 52 6.45 -5.12 -11.39
C GLY A 52 7.24 -5.67 -10.21
N THR A 53 7.13 -5.07 -9.03
CA THR A 53 7.71 -5.66 -7.82
C THR A 53 6.96 -6.95 -7.52
N CYS A 54 7.50 -8.10 -7.93
CA CYS A 54 6.96 -9.39 -7.53
C CYS A 54 7.12 -9.51 -6.00
N PRO A 55 6.03 -9.65 -5.22
CA PRO A 55 6.09 -9.77 -3.76
C PRO A 55 6.87 -11.02 -3.30
N GLN A 56 7.08 -11.96 -4.21
CA GLN A 56 7.75 -13.22 -3.97
C GLN A 56 9.24 -13.06 -3.64
N GLN A 57 9.85 -11.94 -4.04
CA GLN A 57 11.30 -11.72 -3.92
C GLN A 57 11.72 -10.92 -2.69
N VAL A 58 10.79 -10.68 -1.75
CA VAL A 58 11.08 -9.95 -0.50
C VAL A 58 11.93 -10.79 0.46
N ASP A 59 11.89 -12.13 0.33
CA ASP A 59 12.54 -13.07 1.26
C ASP A 59 13.89 -13.64 0.73
N GLY A 60 14.43 -13.14 -0.39
CA GLY A 60 15.69 -13.64 -0.96
C GLY A 60 15.65 -15.08 -1.50
N ARG A 61 14.44 -15.65 -1.66
CA ARG A 61 14.24 -17.01 -2.17
C ARG A 61 14.18 -17.01 -3.70
N ARG A 62 14.84 -18.01 -4.32
CA ARG A 62 14.62 -18.32 -5.73
C ARG A 62 13.31 -19.07 -5.88
N VAL A 63 12.35 -18.48 -6.58
CA VAL A 63 11.02 -19.06 -6.80
C VAL A 63 10.81 -19.30 -8.29
N HIS A 64 10.34 -20.49 -8.64
CA HIS A 64 9.90 -20.84 -9.98
C HIS A 64 8.40 -21.12 -9.95
N VAL A 65 7.64 -20.47 -10.81
CA VAL A 65 6.18 -20.62 -10.91
C VAL A 65 5.88 -21.48 -12.13
N ILE A 66 5.14 -22.57 -11.95
CA ILE A 66 4.67 -23.44 -13.02
C ILE A 66 3.14 -23.37 -13.01
N GLU A 67 2.58 -22.79 -14.07
CA GLU A 67 1.13 -22.70 -14.29
C GLU A 67 0.78 -23.50 -15.56
N ARG A 68 -0.43 -24.07 -15.63
CA ARG A 68 -0.86 -24.85 -16.81
C ARG A 68 -1.15 -23.96 -18.01
N ASP A 69 -1.76 -22.81 -17.77
CA ASP A 69 -2.11 -21.81 -18.78
C ASP A 69 -1.81 -20.40 -18.26
N LEU A 70 -0.97 -19.67 -18.99
CA LEU A 70 -0.57 -18.30 -18.66
C LEU A 70 -1.53 -17.25 -19.25
N ASN A 71 -2.55 -17.67 -20.00
CA ASN A 71 -3.57 -16.77 -20.52
C ASN A 71 -4.54 -16.30 -19.43
N GLU A 72 -5.24 -15.20 -19.70
CA GLU A 72 -6.30 -14.73 -18.81
C GLU A 72 -7.39 -15.80 -18.70
N PRO A 73 -7.72 -16.23 -17.47
CA PRO A 73 -8.70 -17.29 -17.27
C PRO A 73 -10.12 -16.74 -17.42
N ASP A 74 -10.88 -17.34 -18.34
CA ASP A 74 -12.31 -17.06 -18.50
C ASP A 74 -13.13 -17.77 -17.42
N ARG A 75 -13.26 -17.12 -16.26
CA ARG A 75 -14.02 -17.63 -15.11
C ARG A 75 -14.72 -16.50 -14.35
N ILE A 76 -16.01 -16.69 -14.08
CA ILE A 76 -16.85 -15.79 -13.26
C ILE A 76 -16.61 -15.91 -11.74
N VAL A 77 -15.66 -16.76 -11.33
CA VAL A 77 -15.40 -17.04 -9.91
C VAL A 77 -14.27 -16.12 -9.41
N GLY A 78 -14.48 -15.49 -8.26
CA GLY A 78 -13.46 -14.66 -7.60
C GLY A 78 -13.46 -13.19 -8.02
N GLU A 79 -14.54 -12.70 -8.62
CA GLU A 79 -14.67 -11.30 -9.01
C GLU A 79 -14.80 -10.34 -7.82
N LEU A 80 -15.40 -10.80 -6.72
CA LEU A 80 -15.55 -10.01 -5.51
C LEU A 80 -14.48 -10.38 -4.48
N LEU A 81 -13.64 -9.41 -4.15
CA LEU A 81 -12.71 -9.52 -3.05
C LEU A 81 -13.41 -9.15 -1.73
N GLN A 82 -13.31 -10.03 -0.73
CA GLN A 82 -13.83 -9.74 0.60
C GLN A 82 -13.01 -8.64 1.29
N PRO A 83 -13.61 -7.82 2.19
CA PRO A 83 -12.91 -6.75 2.87
C PRO A 83 -11.65 -7.20 3.63
N GLY A 84 -11.70 -8.39 4.25
CA GLY A 84 -10.53 -8.99 4.91
C GLY A 84 -9.42 -9.41 3.93
N GLY A 85 -9.79 -9.81 2.71
CA GLY A 85 -8.83 -10.13 1.65
C GLY A 85 -8.09 -8.89 1.15
N TYR A 86 -8.81 -7.77 1.01
CA TYR A 86 -8.21 -6.49 0.62
C TYR A 86 -7.19 -6.00 1.64
N LEU A 87 -7.53 -6.04 2.93
CA LEU A 87 -6.58 -5.71 4.01
C LEU A 87 -5.31 -6.56 3.92
N LYS A 88 -5.46 -7.85 3.61
CA LYS A 88 -4.32 -8.76 3.48
C LYS A 88 -3.43 -8.45 2.28
N LEU A 89 -4.00 -8.01 1.16
CA LEU A 89 -3.23 -7.55 0.00
C LEU A 89 -2.41 -6.30 0.31
N THR A 90 -2.99 -5.35 1.06
CA THR A 90 -2.28 -4.15 1.51
C THR A 90 -1.11 -4.50 2.44
N GLU A 91 -1.29 -5.43 3.38
CA GLU A 91 -0.20 -5.92 4.24
C GLU A 91 0.96 -6.55 3.45
N LEU A 92 0.65 -7.28 2.37
CA LEU A 92 1.63 -7.91 1.49
C LEU A 92 2.22 -6.96 0.43
N GLY A 93 1.76 -5.71 0.36
CA GLY A 93 2.20 -4.76 -0.66
C GLY A 93 1.69 -5.08 -2.07
N LEU A 94 0.63 -5.88 -2.18
CA LEU A 94 0.06 -6.37 -3.45
C LEU A 94 -1.16 -5.59 -3.94
N GLN A 95 -1.51 -4.51 -3.25
CA GLN A 95 -2.69 -3.71 -3.56
C GLN A 95 -2.65 -3.14 -4.98
N GLU A 96 -1.48 -2.72 -5.46
CA GLU A 96 -1.32 -2.15 -6.79
C GLU A 96 -1.67 -3.15 -7.90
N ALA A 97 -1.27 -4.42 -7.75
CA ALA A 97 -1.63 -5.47 -8.70
C ALA A 97 -3.16 -5.67 -8.78
N PHE A 98 -3.86 -5.57 -7.66
CA PHE A 98 -5.32 -5.64 -7.63
C PHE A 98 -5.96 -4.41 -8.28
N THR A 99 -5.52 -3.20 -7.93
CA THR A 99 -6.02 -1.96 -8.53
C THR A 99 -5.79 -1.94 -10.04
N MET A 100 -4.61 -2.33 -10.51
CA MET A 100 -4.31 -2.45 -11.93
C MET A 100 -5.23 -3.47 -12.61
N ALA A 101 -5.35 -4.69 -12.07
CA ALA A 101 -6.17 -5.74 -12.67
C ALA A 101 -7.65 -5.33 -12.82
N VAL A 102 -8.19 -4.57 -11.87
CA VAL A 102 -9.57 -4.05 -11.96
C VAL A 102 -9.68 -2.93 -12.99
N SER A 103 -8.66 -2.08 -13.14
CA SER A 103 -8.65 -1.01 -14.14
C SER A 103 -8.57 -1.50 -15.60
N TYR A 104 -8.06 -2.71 -15.85
CA TYR A 104 -8.00 -3.30 -17.20
C TYR A 104 -9.27 -4.04 -17.62
N ARG A 105 -10.29 -4.10 -16.75
CA ARG A 105 -11.54 -4.83 -17.01
C ARG A 105 -12.66 -3.93 -17.56
N GLU A 106 -12.35 -2.70 -18.00
CA GLU A 106 -13.27 -1.78 -18.68
C GLU A 106 -12.93 -1.58 -20.16
#